data_AF-A0A4R1JPK0-F1
#
_entry.id   AF-A0A4R1JPK0-F1
#
_cell.length_a   1.000
_cell.length_b   1.000
_cell.length_c   1.000
_cell.angle_alpha   90.00
_cell.angle_beta   90.00
_cell.angle_gamma   90.00
#
_symmetry.space_group_name_H-M   'P 1'
#
loop_
_entity.id
_entity.type
_entity.pdbx_description
1 polymer ?
#
loop_
_entity_poly.entity_id
_entity_poly.type
_entity_poly.pdbx_seq_one_letter_code
_entity_poly.pdbx_strand_id
1 'polypeptide(L)'
;MFLIVAKYLIPKGYRGMAVFPFVFLKYNQDKENPVFVNHEKIHLRQQLELLILPFYIFYVLEYIIRLIQYKNKDLAYRNISFEREAYANENDTDYLKNRSFFGFLNYITLKEK
;
A
#
# COMPACT_ATOMS: atom_id res chain seq x y z
N MET A 1 -13.56 6.10 -1.37
CA MET A 1 -12.30 6.65 -0.83
C MET A 1 -12.61 7.98 -0.20
N PHE A 2 -12.41 8.12 1.11
CA PHE A 2 -12.56 9.39 1.82
C PHE A 2 -11.16 9.92 2.19
N LEU A 3 -10.78 11.08 1.65
CA LEU A 3 -9.47 11.69 1.91
C LEU A 3 -9.55 12.60 3.14
N ILE A 4 -8.76 12.31 4.18
CA ILE A 4 -8.70 13.10 5.42
C ILE A 4 -7.27 13.61 5.59
N VAL A 5 -7.09 14.92 5.74
CA VAL A 5 -5.77 15.49 6.03
C VAL A 5 -5.55 15.47 7.54
N ALA A 6 -4.62 14.65 8.01
CA ALA A 6 -4.33 14.46 9.42
C ALA A 6 -2.81 14.27 9.64
N LYS A 7 -2.06 15.37 9.56
CA LYS A 7 -0.59 15.39 9.64
C LYS A 7 -0.02 14.60 10.84
N TYR A 8 -0.69 14.65 11.99
CA TYR A 8 -0.22 14.03 13.23
C TYR A 8 -0.51 12.53 13.33
N LEU A 9 -1.41 11.99 12.49
CA LEU A 9 -1.66 10.55 12.41
C LEU A 9 -0.66 9.82 11.51
N ILE A 10 0.05 10.54 10.64
CA ILE A 10 1.02 9.96 9.71
C ILE A 10 2.41 9.95 10.33
N PRO A 11 3.04 8.77 10.52
CA PRO A 11 4.39 8.68 11.06
C PRO A 11 5.42 9.46 10.22
N LYS A 12 6.55 9.83 10.84
CA LYS A 12 7.67 10.46 10.11
C LYS A 12 8.19 9.48 9.05
N GLY A 13 8.40 9.99 7.83
CA GLY A 13 8.83 9.20 6.67
C GLY A 13 7.71 8.82 5.69
N TYR A 14 6.44 8.92 6.09
CA TYR A 14 5.30 8.54 5.27
C TYR A 14 4.49 9.77 4.81
N ARG A 15 3.82 9.65 3.67
CA ARG A 15 2.99 10.70 3.05
C ARG A 15 1.49 10.48 3.28
N GLY A 16 1.05 9.23 3.36
CA GLY A 16 -0.29 8.88 3.79
C GLY A 16 -0.38 7.46 4.32
N MET A 17 -1.61 7.07 4.63
CA MET A 17 -1.97 5.75 5.14
C MET A 17 -3.41 5.45 4.76
N ALA A 18 -3.62 4.40 3.95
CA ALA A 18 -4.94 3.86 3.66
C ALA A 18 -5.46 3.01 4.83
N VAL A 19 -6.62 3.38 5.36
CA VAL A 19 -7.38 2.62 6.34
C VAL A 19 -8.84 2.63 5.95
N PHE A 20 -9.31 1.53 5.34
CA PHE A 20 -10.62 1.49 4.69
C PHE A 20 -11.75 1.99 5.60
N PRO A 21 -12.63 2.88 5.11
CA PRO A 21 -12.70 3.46 3.75
C PRO A 21 -11.91 4.77 3.55
N PHE A 22 -11.09 5.14 4.52
CA PHE A 22 -10.37 6.41 4.62
C PHE A 22 -8.93 6.31 4.09
N VAL A 23 -8.41 7.44 3.62
CA VAL A 23 -6.99 7.63 3.36
C VAL A 23 -6.57 8.87 4.13
N PHE A 24 -5.66 8.68 5.08
CA PHE A 24 -5.10 9.77 5.84
C PHE A 24 -3.91 10.34 5.08
N LEU A 25 -3.89 11.66 4.93
CA LEU A 25 -2.88 12.41 4.18
C LEU A 25 -2.12 13.32 5.13
N LYS A 26 -0.82 13.43 4.91
CA LYS A 26 0.01 14.36 5.68
C LYS A 26 -0.07 15.79 5.17
N TYR A 27 -0.11 15.98 3.85
CA TYR A 27 -0.15 17.28 3.19
C TYR A 27 -1.36 17.39 2.26
N ASN A 28 -1.98 18.57 2.20
CA ASN A 28 -3.16 18.77 1.36
C ASN A 28 -2.85 18.64 -0.14
N GLN A 29 -1.64 19.01 -0.56
CA GLN A 29 -1.15 18.88 -1.94
C GLN A 29 -1.14 17.43 -2.45
N ASP A 30 -1.04 16.44 -1.55
CA ASP A 30 -1.03 15.02 -1.95
C ASP A 30 -2.40 14.58 -2.52
N LYS A 31 -3.48 15.34 -2.27
CA LYS A 31 -4.79 15.12 -2.91
C LYS A 31 -4.76 15.33 -4.43
N GLU A 32 -3.90 16.22 -4.89
CA GLU A 32 -3.80 16.60 -6.30
C GLU A 32 -2.76 15.76 -7.04
N ASN A 33 -1.98 14.94 -6.33
CA ASN A 33 -1.02 14.03 -6.94
C ASN A 33 -1.73 12.73 -7.38
N PRO A 34 -1.96 12.52 -8.70
CA PRO A 34 -2.73 11.39 -9.19
C PRO A 34 -2.03 10.05 -8.92
N VAL A 35 -0.69 10.01 -8.96
CA VAL A 35 0.10 8.80 -8.70
C VAL A 35 -0.06 8.37 -7.25
N PHE A 36 0.11 9.32 -6.32
CA PHE A 36 -0.07 9.07 -4.90
C PHE A 36 -1.50 8.63 -4.58
N VAL A 37 -2.51 9.32 -5.13
CA VAL A 37 -3.91 8.95 -4.94
C VAL A 37 -4.21 7.56 -5.50
N ASN A 38 -3.62 7.19 -6.64
CA ASN A 38 -3.79 5.87 -7.22
C ASN A 38 -3.18 4.77 -6.34
N HIS A 39 -1.97 5.01 -5.82
CA HIS A 39 -1.30 4.12 -4.86
C HIS A 39 -2.21 3.82 -3.65
N GLU A 40 -2.78 4.84 -3.03
CA GLU A 40 -3.68 4.67 -1.88
C GLU A 40 -5.00 3.97 -2.25
N LYS A 41 -5.52 4.17 -3.47
CA LYS A 41 -6.69 3.42 -3.97
C LYS A 41 -6.38 1.93 -4.13
N ILE A 42 -5.17 1.58 -4.55
CA ILE A 42 -4.72 0.18 -4.65
C ILE A 42 -4.78 -0.49 -3.28
N HIS A 43 -4.29 0.19 -2.23
CA HIS A 43 -4.39 -0.31 -0.86
C HIS A 43 -5.83 -0.48 -0.36
N LEU A 44 -6.70 0.50 -0.61
CA LEU A 44 -8.12 0.36 -0.25
C LEU A 44 -8.76 -0.85 -0.93
N ARG A 45 -8.40 -1.13 -2.17
CA ARG A 45 -8.90 -2.30 -2.89
C ARG A 45 -8.31 -3.60 -2.32
N GLN A 46 -7.01 -3.66 -2.03
CA GLN A 46 -6.39 -4.82 -1.37
C GLN A 46 -7.04 -5.11 -0.01
N GLN A 47 -7.30 -4.07 0.79
CA GLN A 47 -8.00 -4.18 2.08
C GLN A 47 -9.38 -4.78 1.92
N LEU A 48 -10.16 -4.32 0.93
CA LEU A 48 -11.48 -4.90 0.64
C LEU A 48 -11.40 -6.36 0.20
N GLU A 49 -10.44 -6.72 -0.66
CA GLU A 49 -10.27 -8.08 -1.17
C GLU A 49 -9.93 -9.08 -0.05
N LEU A 50 -9.22 -8.62 0.99
CA LEU A 50 -8.86 -9.40 2.17
C LEU A 50 -9.72 -9.08 3.41
N LEU A 51 -10.98 -8.67 3.22
CA LEU A 51 -11.97 -8.45 4.30
C LEU A 51 -11.51 -7.50 5.42
N ILE A 52 -10.61 -6.56 5.11
CA ILE A 52 -10.05 -5.49 5.95
C ILE A 52 -9.21 -6.02 7.14
N LEU A 53 -9.78 -6.80 8.05
CA LEU A 53 -9.07 -7.32 9.21
C LEU A 53 -7.99 -8.35 8.82
N PRO A 54 -8.27 -9.38 8.00
CA PRO A 54 -7.24 -10.28 7.52
C PRO A 54 -6.11 -9.56 6.76
N PHE A 55 -6.42 -8.50 5.98
CA PHE A 55 -5.40 -7.71 5.31
C PHE A 55 -4.30 -7.24 6.26
N TYR A 56 -4.66 -6.62 7.39
CA TYR A 56 -3.66 -6.10 8.33
C TYR A 56 -2.85 -7.21 9.00
N ILE A 57 -3.46 -8.37 9.27
CA ILE A 57 -2.76 -9.54 9.79
C ILE A 57 -1.70 -10.00 8.78
N PHE A 58 -2.09 -10.23 7.53
CA PHE A 58 -1.16 -10.65 6.48
C PHE A 58 -0.07 -9.61 6.20
N TYR A 59 -0.44 -8.33 6.16
CA TYR A 59 0.49 -7.23 5.94
C TYR A 59 1.58 -7.19 7.01
N VAL A 60 1.20 -7.25 8.29
CA VAL A 60 2.16 -7.23 9.41
C VAL A 60 3.01 -8.50 9.45
N LEU A 61 2.41 -9.68 9.20
CA LEU A 61 3.16 -10.94 9.14
C LEU A 61 4.20 -10.91 8.02
N GLU A 62 3.81 -10.49 6.81
CA GLU A 62 4.75 -10.35 5.70
C GLU A 62 5.86 -9.34 6.04
N TYR A 63 5.50 -8.17 6.60
CA TYR A 63 6.48 -7.19 7.01
C TYR A 63 7.50 -7.74 8.01
N ILE A 64 7.06 -8.51 9.02
CA ILE A 64 7.97 -9.15 9.99
C ILE A 64 8.91 -10.14 9.31
N ILE A 65 8.38 -10.99 8.41
CA ILE A 65 9.20 -11.94 7.63
C ILE A 65 10.25 -11.19 6.81
N ARG A 66 9.85 -10.13 6.09
CA ARG A 66 10.77 -9.29 5.30
C ARG A 66 11.77 -8.54 6.17
N LEU A 67 11.38 -8.13 7.37
CA LEU A 67 12.26 -7.43 8.30
C LEU A 67 13.38 -8.35 8.80
N ILE A 68 13.06 -9.61 9.11
CA ILE A 68 14.05 -10.63 9.47
C ILE A 68 14.97 -10.93 8.27
N GLN A 69 14.39 -11.04 7.07
CA GLN A 69 15.13 -11.33 5.83
C GLN A 69 16.13 -10.22 5.47
N TYR A 70 15.68 -8.96 5.44
CA TYR A 70 16.48 -7.84 4.93
C TYR A 70 17.25 -7.09 6.01
N LYS A 71 16.87 -7.22 7.29
CA LYS A 71 17.45 -6.49 8.43
C LYS A 71 17.44 -4.95 8.25
N ASN A 72 16.62 -4.44 7.34
CA ASN A 72 16.47 -3.03 7.02
C ASN A 72 14.97 -2.73 6.89
N LYS A 73 14.48 -1.75 7.66
CA LYS A 73 13.05 -1.42 7.75
C LYS A 73 12.48 -0.92 6.42
N ASP A 74 13.18 -0.01 5.77
CA ASP A 74 12.74 0.58 4.50
C ASP A 74 12.73 -0.45 3.38
N LEU A 75 13.77 -1.31 3.33
CA LEU A 75 13.85 -2.39 2.37
C LEU A 75 12.76 -3.46 2.63
N ALA A 76 12.51 -3.80 3.89
CA ALA A 76 11.45 -4.73 4.26
C ALA A 76 10.07 -4.21 3.87
N TYR A 77 9.79 -2.94 4.18
CA TYR A 77 8.54 -2.26 3.82
C TYR A 77 8.31 -2.29 2.29
N ARG A 78 9.29 -1.83 1.51
CA ARG A 78 9.19 -1.79 0.04
C ARG A 78 9.05 -3.17 -0.61
N ASN A 79 9.37 -4.25 0.11
CA ASN A 79 9.28 -5.62 -0.38
C ASN A 79 8.04 -6.39 0.12
N ILE A 80 7.15 -5.75 0.88
CA ILE A 80 5.82 -6.30 1.14
C ILE A 80 5.08 -6.41 -0.20
N SER A 81 4.45 -7.55 -0.48
CA SER A 81 3.75 -7.81 -1.73
C SER A 81 2.70 -6.73 -2.07
N PHE A 82 1.96 -6.27 -1.07
CA PHE A 82 0.97 -5.19 -1.19
C PHE A 82 1.60 -3.86 -1.63
N GLU A 83 2.73 -3.48 -1.01
CA GLU A 83 3.49 -2.27 -1.37
C GLU A 83 4.10 -2.41 -2.77
N ARG A 84 4.63 -3.58 -3.10
CA ARG A 84 5.20 -3.86 -4.42
C ARG A 84 4.15 -3.75 -5.52
N GLU A 85 2.94 -4.28 -5.30
CA GLU A 85 1.82 -4.09 -6.25
C GLU A 85 1.48 -2.62 -6.40
N ALA A 86 1.35 -1.87 -5.30
CA ALA A 86 1.00 -0.46 -5.32
C ALA A 86 2.06 0.38 -6.05
N TYR A 87 3.35 0.24 -5.69
CA TYR A 87 4.45 0.93 -6.37
C TYR A 87 4.61 0.54 -7.84
N ALA A 88 4.37 -0.72 -8.19
CA ALA A 88 4.50 -1.16 -9.58
C ALA A 88 3.42 -0.57 -10.49
N ASN A 89 2.23 -0.29 -9.95
CA ASN A 89 1.06 0.10 -10.74
C ASN A 89 0.53 1.50 -10.41
N GLU A 90 1.18 2.27 -9.52
CA GLU A 90 0.74 3.62 -9.13
C GLU A 90 0.65 4.61 -10.31
N ASN A 91 1.42 4.39 -11.37
CA ASN A 91 1.39 5.22 -12.59
C ASN A 91 0.30 4.78 -13.59
N ASP A 92 -0.27 3.59 -13.44
CA ASP A 92 -1.37 3.09 -14.28
C ASP A 92 -2.71 3.39 -13.60
N THR A 93 -3.37 4.45 -14.06
CA THR A 93 -4.65 4.91 -13.51
C THR A 93 -5.82 3.97 -13.81
N ASP A 94 -5.68 3.08 -14.80
CA ASP A 94 -6.68 2.08 -15.16
C ASP A 94 -6.40 0.70 -14.55
N TYR A 95 -5.28 0.53 -13.84
CA TYR A 95 -4.88 -0.71 -13.21
C TYR A 95 -6.01 -1.37 -12.40
N LEU A 96 -6.70 -0.60 -11.56
CA LEU A 96 -7.79 -1.11 -10.71
C LEU A 96 -8.98 -1.67 -11.50
N LYS A 97 -9.19 -1.25 -12.74
CA LYS A 97 -10.27 -1.76 -13.60
C LYS A 97 -9.92 -3.11 -14.21
N ASN A 98 -8.64 -3.33 -14.51
CA ASN A 98 -8.15 -4.48 -15.26
C ASN A 98 -7.49 -5.55 -14.39
N ARG A 99 -7.17 -5.24 -13.13
CA ARG A 99 -6.49 -6.19 -12.24
C ARG A 99 -7.38 -7.38 -11.88
N SER A 100 -6.74 -8.54 -11.71
CA SER A 100 -7.39 -9.72 -11.14
C SER A 100 -7.59 -9.56 -9.63
N PHE A 101 -8.52 -10.34 -9.08
CA PHE A 101 -8.66 -10.50 -7.63
C PHE A 101 -7.36 -11.09 -7.05
N PHE A 102 -6.93 -10.62 -5.88
CA PHE A 102 -5.67 -11.03 -5.25
C PHE A 102 -4.42 -10.78 -6.11
N GLY A 103 -4.39 -9.66 -6.85
CA GLY A 103 -3.24 -9.27 -7.68
C GLY A 103 -1.89 -9.25 -6.94
N PHE A 104 -1.90 -8.92 -5.64
CA PHE A 104 -0.71 -8.91 -4.78
C PHE A 104 0.04 -10.25 -4.74
N LEU A 105 -0.63 -11.38 -5.00
CA LEU A 105 0.01 -12.70 -5.02
C LEU A 105 1.17 -12.78 -6.02
N ASN A 106 1.06 -12.05 -7.14
CA ASN A 106 2.11 -11.95 -8.16
C ASN A 106 3.39 -11.25 -7.66
N TYR A 107 3.29 -10.58 -6.50
CA TYR A 107 4.35 -9.80 -5.87
C TYR A 107 4.86 -10.42 -4.57
N ILE A 108 4.40 -11.62 -4.20
CA ILE A 108 4.94 -12.38 -3.05
C ILE A 108 6.35 -12.88 -3.36
N THR A 109 6.56 -13.43 -4.55
CA THR A 109 7.85 -13.97 -4.94
C THR A 109 8.80 -12.82 -5.27
N LEU A 110 10.00 -12.84 -4.69
CA LEU A 110 11.06 -11.95 -5.09
C LEU A 110 11.50 -12.40 -6.48
N LYS A 111 11.27 -11.57 -7.50
CA LYS A 111 11.99 -11.77 -8.76
C LYS A 111 13.41 -11.29 -8.46
N GLU A 112 14.35 -12.22 -8.42
CA GLU A 112 15.77 -11.87 -8.45
C GLU A 112 15.98 -10.98 -9.69
N LYS A 113 16.63 -9.83 -9.46
CA LYS A 113 17.06 -8.93 -10.54
C LYS A 113 18.36 -9.44 -11.12
#